data_AF-A0A1I5Y485-F1
#
_entry.id   AF-A0A1I5Y485-F1
#
_cell.length_a   1.000
_cell.length_b   1.000
_cell.length_c   1.000
_cell.angle_alpha   90.00
_cell.angle_beta   90.00
_cell.angle_gamma   90.00
#
_symmetry.space_group_name_H-M   'P 1'
#
loop_
_entity.id
_entity.type
_entity.pdbx_description
1 polymer ?
#
loop_
_entity_poly.entity_id
_entity_poly.type
_entity_poly.pdbx_seq_one_letter_code
_entity_poly.pdbx_strand_id
1 'polypeptide(L)'
;MRTVLSILFCCIVYNVFAQDDIPDYRTKRDNFLKMQEKDIRADLSQFTFGGISESLTKHRLDAVPLESVSNDTIVFSNDTAIIQITTGSFDATKHKVSWYDDKYAVKLDNKPFWGTEHKVPKRTITSVIAIIESDTVIVPQTAFFDLYEPKLFYTDAKGKQKTFCNVYRSPDKRKYYIYMVNGEGSGRYEVTWVIQDKKYLRRVVDWNF
;
A
#
# COMPACT_ATOMS: atom_id res chain seq x y z
N MET A 1 -60.09 40.27 -28.98
CA MET A 1 -59.60 39.96 -27.62
C MET A 1 -58.35 39.10 -27.78
N ARG A 2 -57.19 39.58 -27.31
CA ARG A 2 -55.89 38.87 -27.40
C ARG A 2 -55.63 38.20 -26.05
N THR A 3 -55.54 36.89 -26.01
CA THR A 3 -55.02 36.14 -24.85
C THR A 3 -53.52 35.98 -25.03
N VAL A 4 -52.75 36.47 -24.06
CA VAL A 4 -51.29 36.37 -23.98
C VAL A 4 -50.94 35.06 -23.28
N LEU A 5 -50.19 34.19 -23.96
CA LEU A 5 -49.64 32.96 -23.39
C LEU A 5 -48.24 33.25 -22.84
N SER A 6 -48.12 33.39 -21.51
CA SER A 6 -46.83 33.54 -20.83
C SER A 6 -46.20 32.17 -20.64
N ILE A 7 -45.10 31.89 -21.35
CA ILE A 7 -44.27 30.70 -21.14
C ILE A 7 -43.20 31.04 -20.11
N LEU A 8 -43.32 30.46 -18.91
CA LEU A 8 -42.36 30.57 -17.84
C LEU A 8 -41.19 29.61 -18.12
N PHE A 9 -40.02 30.14 -18.51
CA PHE A 9 -38.80 29.35 -18.63
C PHE A 9 -38.22 29.11 -17.23
N CYS A 10 -38.32 27.88 -16.73
CA CYS A 10 -37.68 27.45 -15.50
C CYS A 10 -36.25 26.97 -15.83
N CYS A 11 -35.25 27.81 -15.63
CA CYS A 11 -33.84 27.42 -15.77
C CYS A 11 -33.44 26.56 -14.56
N ILE A 12 -33.32 25.25 -14.79
CA ILE A 12 -32.71 24.33 -13.82
C ILE A 12 -31.19 24.55 -13.88
N VAL A 13 -30.65 25.21 -12.87
CA VAL A 13 -29.20 25.36 -12.69
C VAL A 13 -28.68 24.06 -12.09
N TYR A 14 -28.09 23.20 -12.92
CA TYR A 14 -27.28 22.08 -12.41
C TYR A 14 -26.03 22.67 -11.76
N ASN A 15 -25.96 22.61 -10.43
CA ASN A 15 -24.68 22.80 -9.73
C ASN A 15 -23.80 21.61 -10.09
N VAL A 16 -22.92 21.79 -11.08
CA VAL A 16 -21.80 20.88 -11.31
C VAL A 16 -20.86 21.06 -10.13
N PHE A 17 -20.85 20.11 -9.20
CA PHE A 17 -19.78 20.03 -8.22
C PHE A 17 -18.49 19.76 -9.00
N ALA A 18 -17.68 20.80 -9.20
CA ALA A 18 -16.34 20.64 -9.73
C ALA A 18 -15.56 19.76 -8.73
N GLN A 19 -15.09 18.61 -9.19
CA GLN A 19 -14.15 17.81 -8.41
C GLN A 19 -12.81 18.54 -8.49
N ASP A 20 -12.25 18.93 -7.34
CA ASP A 20 -10.93 19.55 -7.28
C ASP A 20 -9.91 18.58 -7.90
N ASP A 21 -9.27 18.96 -9.01
CA ASP A 21 -8.26 18.15 -9.69
C ASP A 21 -6.92 18.31 -8.96
N ILE A 22 -6.71 17.48 -7.93
CA ILE A 22 -5.53 17.55 -7.07
C ILE A 22 -4.36 16.84 -7.77
N PRO A 23 -3.21 17.50 -7.96
CA PRO A 23 -2.07 16.90 -8.64
C PRO A 23 -1.48 15.70 -7.87
N ASP A 24 -1.27 14.58 -8.57
CA ASP A 24 -0.59 13.40 -8.04
C ASP A 24 0.93 13.47 -8.31
N TYR A 25 1.71 13.65 -7.26
CA TYR A 25 3.18 13.73 -7.33
C TYR A 25 3.88 12.37 -7.21
N ARG A 26 3.14 11.27 -7.00
CA ARG A 26 3.71 9.93 -6.81
C ARG A 26 4.33 9.42 -8.11
N THR A 27 5.41 8.65 -7.99
CA THR A 27 6.12 8.10 -9.16
C THR A 27 5.81 6.62 -9.34
N LYS A 28 5.63 6.19 -10.59
CA LYS A 28 5.43 4.76 -10.93
C LYS A 28 6.74 3.97 -11.06
N ARG A 29 7.87 4.48 -10.55
CA ARG A 29 9.18 3.82 -10.68
C ARG A 29 9.19 2.44 -10.04
N ASP A 30 8.57 2.33 -8.87
CA ASP A 30 8.50 1.08 -8.11
C ASP A 30 7.24 0.26 -8.45
N ASN A 31 6.53 0.60 -9.52
CA ASN A 31 5.28 -0.07 -9.87
C ASN A 31 5.52 -1.45 -10.50
N PHE A 32 4.62 -2.40 -10.25
CA PHE A 32 4.67 -3.73 -10.87
C PHE A 32 4.86 -3.64 -12.39
N LEU A 33 4.14 -2.78 -13.10
CA LEU A 33 4.22 -2.64 -14.56
C LEU A 33 5.58 -2.12 -15.07
N LYS A 34 6.41 -1.53 -14.21
CA LYS A 34 7.75 -1.04 -14.56
C LYS A 34 8.87 -2.02 -14.20
N MET A 35 8.54 -3.18 -13.63
CA MET A 35 9.53 -4.20 -13.28
C MET A 35 10.14 -4.86 -14.51
N GLN A 36 11.45 -5.10 -14.44
CA GLN A 36 12.23 -5.74 -15.51
C GLN A 36 12.61 -7.18 -15.17
N GLU A 37 12.71 -7.49 -13.89
CA GLU A 37 13.05 -8.79 -13.32
C GLU A 37 11.90 -9.76 -13.52
N LYS A 38 11.98 -10.55 -14.60
CA LYS A 38 10.89 -11.43 -15.06
C LYS A 38 10.47 -12.47 -14.04
N ASP A 39 11.42 -13.02 -13.29
CA ASP A 39 11.18 -14.02 -12.25
C ASP A 39 10.43 -13.43 -11.05
N ILE A 40 10.86 -12.25 -10.57
CA ILE A 40 10.18 -11.53 -9.49
C ILE A 40 8.78 -11.10 -9.96
N ARG A 41 8.64 -10.57 -11.18
CA ARG A 41 7.34 -10.21 -11.76
C ARG A 41 6.38 -11.40 -11.80
N ALA A 42 6.86 -12.56 -12.24
CA ALA A 42 6.06 -13.78 -12.29
C ALA A 42 5.66 -14.30 -10.90
N ASP A 43 6.49 -14.08 -9.88
CA ASP A 43 6.14 -14.42 -8.49
C ASP A 43 5.08 -13.44 -7.95
N LEU A 44 5.27 -12.13 -8.14
CA LEU A 44 4.34 -11.08 -7.66
C LEU A 44 2.96 -11.16 -8.32
N SER A 45 2.87 -11.55 -9.60
CA SER A 45 1.60 -11.67 -10.31
C SER A 45 0.64 -12.70 -9.69
N GLN A 46 1.13 -13.57 -8.82
CA GLN A 46 0.33 -14.60 -8.17
C GLN A 46 -0.51 -14.08 -7.00
N PHE A 47 -0.15 -12.95 -6.39
CA PHE A 47 -0.78 -12.46 -5.16
C PHE A 47 -1.02 -10.95 -5.09
N THR A 48 -0.36 -10.15 -5.94
CA THR A 48 -0.57 -8.69 -5.99
C THR A 48 -1.77 -8.34 -6.85
N PHE A 49 -2.47 -7.26 -6.51
CA PHE A 49 -3.54 -6.71 -7.36
C PHE A 49 -2.97 -6.17 -8.68
N GLY A 50 -1.84 -5.46 -8.63
CA GLY A 50 -1.18 -4.91 -9.82
C GLY A 50 -0.76 -5.96 -10.84
N GLY A 51 -0.45 -7.19 -10.39
CA GLY A 51 -0.03 -8.29 -11.25
C GLY A 51 -1.09 -9.36 -11.55
N ILE A 52 -2.28 -9.28 -10.97
CA ILE A 52 -3.28 -10.37 -11.06
C ILE A 52 -3.68 -10.72 -12.51
N SER A 53 -3.66 -9.73 -13.40
CA SER A 53 -3.97 -9.92 -14.84
C SER A 53 -2.94 -10.78 -15.58
N GLU A 54 -1.71 -10.87 -15.06
CA GLU A 54 -0.60 -11.64 -15.63
C GLU A 54 -0.42 -13.01 -14.95
N SER A 55 -1.32 -13.38 -14.05
CA SER A 55 -1.27 -14.66 -13.36
C SER A 55 -1.58 -15.82 -14.32
N LEU A 56 -0.54 -16.43 -14.88
CA LEU A 56 -0.66 -17.52 -15.87
C LEU A 56 -0.60 -18.93 -15.26
N THR A 57 -0.22 -19.08 -13.98
CA THR A 57 0.16 -20.39 -13.40
C THR A 57 -0.48 -20.71 -12.06
N LYS A 58 -0.79 -22.01 -11.86
CA LYS A 58 -1.34 -22.59 -10.61
C LYS A 58 -0.30 -22.84 -9.51
N HIS A 59 1.01 -22.71 -9.78
CA HIS A 59 2.05 -22.93 -8.77
C HIS A 59 2.09 -21.76 -7.80
N ARG A 60 1.29 -21.85 -6.74
CA ARG A 60 1.25 -20.88 -5.66
C ARG A 60 2.56 -20.88 -4.89
N LEU A 61 3.07 -19.69 -4.61
CA LEU A 61 4.16 -19.49 -3.66
C LEU A 61 3.82 -20.07 -2.29
N ASP A 62 4.84 -20.55 -1.59
CA ASP A 62 4.68 -21.07 -0.22
C ASP A 62 4.43 -19.90 0.72
N ALA A 63 3.27 -19.87 1.37
CA ALA A 63 2.95 -18.86 2.36
C ALA A 63 3.64 -19.19 3.70
N VAL A 64 4.27 -18.20 4.31
CA VAL A 64 4.72 -18.27 5.70
C VAL A 64 3.51 -18.02 6.58
N PRO A 65 3.18 -18.91 7.54
CA PRO A 65 1.98 -18.77 8.34
C PRO A 65 2.09 -17.57 9.28
N LEU A 66 0.93 -16.95 9.54
CA LEU A 66 0.77 -15.94 10.57
C LEU A 66 0.98 -16.58 11.93
N GLU A 67 1.94 -16.09 12.70
CA GLU A 67 2.22 -16.55 14.06
C GLU A 67 1.41 -15.73 15.08
N SER A 68 1.50 -14.40 15.00
CA SER A 68 0.79 -13.52 15.92
C SER A 68 0.49 -12.16 15.29
N VAL A 69 -0.54 -11.50 15.82
CA VAL A 69 -0.90 -10.14 15.43
C VAL A 69 -1.44 -9.39 16.66
N SER A 70 -0.97 -8.17 16.82
CA SER A 70 -1.41 -7.21 17.84
C SER A 70 -1.78 -5.88 17.16
N ASN A 71 -2.07 -4.86 17.97
CA ASN A 71 -2.43 -3.53 17.46
C ASN A 71 -1.34 -2.91 16.56
N ASP A 72 -0.08 -3.12 16.92
CA ASP A 72 1.04 -2.42 16.28
C ASP A 72 2.09 -3.35 15.68
N THR A 73 1.99 -4.67 15.92
CA THR A 73 2.96 -5.66 15.42
C THR A 73 2.25 -6.84 14.79
N ILE A 74 2.82 -7.35 13.69
CA ILE A 74 2.43 -8.62 13.09
C ILE A 74 3.67 -9.48 12.84
N VAL A 75 3.57 -10.78 13.12
CA VAL A 75 4.67 -11.74 13.01
C VAL A 75 4.24 -12.93 12.17
N PHE A 76 5.05 -13.27 11.17
CA PHE A 76 4.93 -14.49 10.38
C PHE A 76 6.16 -15.35 10.65
N SER A 77 5.97 -16.65 10.83
CA SER A 77 7.09 -17.54 11.18
C SER A 77 6.92 -18.94 10.64
N ASN A 78 8.04 -19.55 10.26
CA ASN A 78 8.17 -20.99 10.02
C ASN A 78 9.57 -21.44 10.45
N ASP A 79 9.89 -22.71 10.21
CA ASP A 79 11.17 -23.33 10.58
C ASP A 79 12.42 -22.60 10.04
N THR A 80 12.27 -21.76 9.00
CA THR A 80 13.40 -21.12 8.31
C THR A 80 13.39 -19.59 8.38
N ALA A 81 12.29 -18.96 8.77
CA ALA A 81 12.22 -17.50 8.79
C ALA A 81 11.19 -16.97 9.78
N ILE A 82 11.53 -15.83 10.40
CA ILE A 82 10.65 -15.00 11.23
C ILE A 82 10.61 -13.61 10.61
N ILE A 83 9.43 -13.13 10.24
CA ILE A 83 9.21 -11.81 9.65
C ILE A 83 8.33 -11.02 10.58
N GLN A 84 8.80 -9.85 11.00
CA GLN A 84 8.08 -8.92 11.85
C GLN A 84 7.90 -7.57 11.16
N ILE A 85 6.66 -7.07 11.18
CA ILE A 85 6.33 -5.69 10.79
C ILE A 85 5.83 -4.98 12.05
N THR A 86 6.43 -3.85 12.37
CA THR A 86 6.00 -2.98 13.47
C THR A 86 5.55 -1.63 12.92
N THR A 87 4.44 -1.13 13.44
CA THR A 87 3.83 0.14 13.09
C THR A 87 3.76 1.05 14.32
N GLY A 88 3.41 2.32 14.14
CA GLY A 88 3.27 3.25 15.24
C GLY A 88 2.55 4.52 14.82
N SER A 89 2.41 5.45 15.77
CA SER A 89 1.83 6.76 15.53
C SER A 89 2.74 7.63 14.67
N PHE A 90 2.15 8.34 13.72
CA PHE A 90 2.83 9.37 12.94
C PHE A 90 2.85 10.69 13.73
N ASP A 91 4.03 11.30 13.85
CA ASP A 91 4.21 12.58 14.54
C ASP A 91 4.36 13.72 13.53
N ALA A 92 3.24 14.36 13.19
CA ALA A 92 3.20 15.45 12.22
C ALA A 92 4.11 16.64 12.57
N THR A 93 4.46 16.82 13.85
CA THR A 93 5.32 17.94 14.29
C THR A 93 6.76 17.79 13.83
N LYS A 94 7.18 16.57 13.46
CA LYS A 94 8.52 16.25 12.96
C LYS A 94 8.65 16.34 11.45
N HIS A 95 7.57 16.70 10.75
CA HIS A 95 7.52 16.67 9.28
C HIS A 95 7.06 18.02 8.72
N LYS A 96 7.60 18.37 7.55
CA LYS A 96 7.11 19.51 6.77
C LYS A 96 6.00 19.05 5.84
N VAL A 97 4.77 19.48 6.13
CA VAL A 97 3.62 19.23 5.24
C VAL A 97 3.58 20.30 4.15
N SER A 98 3.50 19.86 2.89
CA SER A 98 3.20 20.75 1.76
C SER A 98 1.74 20.60 1.36
N TRP A 99 1.06 21.72 1.21
CA TRP A 99 -0.37 21.80 0.93
C TRP A 99 -0.63 22.25 -0.51
N TYR A 100 -1.69 21.72 -1.11
CA TYR A 100 -2.31 22.22 -2.33
C TYR A 100 -3.63 22.88 -1.96
N ASP A 101 -3.86 24.09 -2.49
CA ASP A 101 -4.99 24.97 -2.16
C ASP A 101 -5.26 25.13 -0.65
N ASP A 102 -4.18 25.13 0.15
CA ASP A 102 -4.20 25.19 1.63
C ASP A 102 -5.11 24.15 2.32
N LYS A 103 -5.50 23.10 1.59
CA LYS A 103 -6.51 22.13 2.00
C LYS A 103 -6.03 20.69 1.91
N TYR A 104 -5.23 20.38 0.90
CA TYR A 104 -4.85 19.01 0.54
C TYR A 104 -3.36 18.76 0.82
N ALA A 105 -3.06 17.85 1.73
CA ALA A 105 -1.68 17.44 1.98
C ALA A 105 -1.17 16.63 0.79
N VAL A 106 -0.16 17.13 0.09
CA VAL A 106 0.35 16.51 -1.15
C VAL A 106 1.78 15.98 -1.01
N LYS A 107 2.56 16.51 -0.06
CA LYS A 107 3.93 16.05 0.22
C LYS A 107 4.26 16.13 1.70
N LEU A 108 5.12 15.23 2.14
CA LEU A 108 5.80 15.26 3.44
C LEU A 108 7.31 15.34 3.17
N ASP A 109 7.98 16.31 3.79
CA ASP A 109 9.41 16.56 3.62
C ASP A 109 9.84 16.67 2.16
N ASN A 110 9.04 17.40 1.37
CA ASN A 110 9.18 17.60 -0.07
C ASN A 110 9.05 16.32 -0.92
N LYS A 111 8.55 15.21 -0.37
CA LYS A 111 8.35 13.95 -1.07
C LYS A 111 6.87 13.57 -1.14
N PRO A 112 6.42 12.97 -2.26
CA PRO A 112 5.09 12.38 -2.32
C PRO A 112 4.96 11.22 -1.34
N PHE A 113 3.75 10.89 -0.93
CA PHE A 113 3.48 9.81 0.02
C PHE A 113 2.21 9.03 -0.32
N TRP A 114 2.04 7.87 0.29
CA TRP A 114 0.91 6.96 0.10
C TRP A 114 0.14 6.75 1.41
N GLY A 115 -1.12 6.34 1.30
CA GLY A 115 -1.94 5.86 2.42
C GLY A 115 -3.10 6.75 2.81
N THR A 116 -3.09 8.04 2.42
CA THR A 116 -4.18 8.96 2.73
C THR A 116 -4.77 9.56 1.45
N GLU A 117 -6.02 10.00 1.54
CA GLU A 117 -6.68 10.83 0.55
C GLU A 117 -6.38 12.30 0.85
N HIS A 118 -5.14 12.72 0.57
CA HIS A 118 -4.65 14.09 0.74
C HIS A 118 -4.78 14.67 2.15
N LYS A 119 -4.65 13.83 3.18
CA LYS A 119 -4.66 14.22 4.60
C LYS A 119 -3.30 13.94 5.23
N VAL A 120 -2.99 14.67 6.31
CA VAL A 120 -1.84 14.34 7.14
C VAL A 120 -2.05 12.93 7.72
N PRO A 121 -1.07 12.02 7.57
CA PRO A 121 -1.18 10.68 8.13
C PRO A 121 -1.27 10.65 9.66
N LYS A 122 -1.71 9.53 10.19
CA LYS A 122 -1.82 9.24 11.62
C LYS A 122 -0.99 8.03 12.04
N ARG A 123 -0.69 7.12 11.10
CA ARG A 123 0.09 5.92 11.37
C ARG A 123 1.24 5.77 10.37
N THR A 124 2.35 5.21 10.85
CA THR A 124 3.55 4.92 10.08
C THR A 124 4.00 3.48 10.29
N ILE A 125 4.77 2.95 9.35
CA ILE A 125 5.60 1.76 9.56
C ILE A 125 6.85 2.20 10.32
N THR A 126 7.19 1.48 11.39
CA THR A 126 8.37 1.76 12.23
C THR A 126 9.53 0.86 11.84
N SER A 127 9.25 -0.42 11.56
CA SER A 127 10.27 -1.37 11.11
C SER A 127 9.68 -2.54 10.33
N VAL A 128 10.49 -3.10 9.44
CA VAL A 128 10.27 -4.39 8.78
C VAL A 128 11.57 -5.18 8.91
N ILE A 129 11.52 -6.28 9.65
CA ILE A 129 12.68 -7.10 9.99
C ILE A 129 12.37 -8.54 9.60
N ALA A 130 13.32 -9.20 8.95
CA ALA A 130 13.27 -10.63 8.67
C ALA A 130 14.51 -11.31 9.24
N ILE A 131 14.33 -12.34 10.05
CA ILE A 131 15.37 -13.27 10.45
C ILE A 131 15.20 -14.49 9.55
N ILE A 132 16.19 -14.77 8.70
CA ILE A 132 16.16 -15.91 7.77
C ILE A 132 17.31 -16.83 8.16
N GLU A 133 16.98 -18.01 8.68
CA GLU A 133 17.91 -18.94 9.33
C GLU A 133 18.66 -18.23 10.47
N SER A 134 19.92 -17.86 10.26
CA SER A 134 20.77 -17.14 11.23
C SER A 134 21.02 -15.68 10.87
N ASP A 135 20.50 -15.19 9.74
CA ASP A 135 20.80 -13.87 9.20
C ASP A 135 19.65 -12.89 9.45
N THR A 136 19.97 -11.72 10.00
CA THR A 136 19.01 -10.63 10.20
C THR A 136 19.05 -9.67 9.02
N VAL A 137 17.92 -9.55 8.32
CA VAL A 137 17.69 -8.61 7.23
C VAL A 137 16.80 -7.47 7.74
N ILE A 138 17.38 -6.28 7.83
CA ILE A 138 16.66 -5.06 8.16
C ILE A 138 16.28 -4.37 6.85
N VAL A 139 14.98 -4.20 6.59
CA VAL A 139 14.53 -3.39 5.46
C VAL A 139 14.86 -1.92 5.78
N PRO A 140 15.57 -1.20 4.89
CA PRO A 140 15.98 0.17 5.17
C PRO A 140 14.77 1.10 5.24
N GLN A 141 14.84 2.12 6.09
CA GLN A 141 13.77 3.11 6.25
C GLN A 141 13.40 3.80 4.91
N THR A 142 14.36 3.96 4.00
CA THR A 142 14.13 4.49 2.65
C THR A 142 13.15 3.66 1.81
N ALA A 143 12.85 2.42 2.19
CA ALA A 143 11.89 1.57 1.52
C ALA A 143 10.43 1.79 1.96
N PHE A 144 10.19 2.51 3.06
CA PHE A 144 8.84 2.68 3.61
C PHE A 144 8.57 4.04 4.28
N PHE A 145 9.52 4.98 4.26
CA PHE A 145 9.36 6.30 4.89
C PHE A 145 8.22 7.15 4.32
N ASP A 146 7.76 6.85 3.11
CA ASP A 146 6.68 7.51 2.37
C ASP A 146 5.38 6.69 2.37
N LEU A 147 5.35 5.54 3.07
CA LEU A 147 4.22 4.62 3.12
C LEU A 147 3.52 4.75 4.48
N TYR A 148 2.29 5.27 4.47
CA TYR A 148 1.53 5.55 5.69
C TYR A 148 0.22 4.77 5.77
N GLU A 149 -0.48 4.97 6.88
CA GLU A 149 -1.73 4.27 7.22
C GLU A 149 -1.62 2.74 7.06
N PRO A 150 -0.61 2.10 7.69
CA PRO A 150 -0.50 0.65 7.66
C PRO A 150 -1.70 0.02 8.37
N LYS A 151 -2.24 -1.04 7.75
CA LYS A 151 -3.36 -1.82 8.29
C LYS A 151 -2.92 -3.26 8.48
N LEU A 152 -2.72 -3.68 9.73
CA LEU A 152 -2.23 -5.04 10.02
C LEU A 152 -3.35 -6.08 9.97
N PHE A 153 -4.54 -5.73 10.45
CA PHE A 153 -5.69 -6.62 10.51
C PHE A 153 -7.02 -5.91 10.27
N TYR A 154 -8.04 -6.71 10.01
CA TYR A 154 -9.43 -6.30 9.95
C TYR A 154 -10.32 -7.42 10.46
N THR A 155 -11.54 -7.08 10.83
CA THR A 155 -12.57 -8.05 11.16
C THR A 155 -13.45 -8.26 9.93
N ASP A 156 -13.58 -9.51 9.48
CA ASP A 156 -14.46 -9.84 8.37
C ASP A 156 -15.95 -9.78 8.77
N ALA A 157 -16.84 -9.91 7.79
CA ALA A 157 -18.29 -9.87 8.02
C ALA A 157 -18.81 -10.96 8.98
N LYS A 158 -18.00 -11.99 9.26
CA LYS A 158 -18.33 -13.09 10.19
C LYS A 158 -17.70 -12.88 11.57
N GLY A 159 -17.11 -11.72 11.83
CA GLY A 159 -16.46 -11.42 13.10
C GLY A 159 -15.07 -12.05 13.25
N LYS A 160 -14.51 -12.67 12.20
CA LYS A 160 -13.19 -13.31 12.27
C LYS A 160 -12.10 -12.29 11.95
N GLN A 161 -11.07 -12.25 12.78
CA GLN A 161 -9.88 -11.45 12.51
C GLN A 161 -9.12 -12.01 11.31
N LYS A 162 -8.81 -11.14 10.36
CA LYS A 162 -8.08 -11.38 9.12
C LYS A 162 -6.94 -10.38 9.01
N THR A 163 -5.97 -10.65 8.15
CA THR A 163 -4.84 -9.75 7.94
C THR A 163 -4.80 -9.24 6.50
N PHE A 164 -4.33 -8.01 6.32
CA PHE A 164 -3.97 -7.44 5.03
C PHE A 164 -2.51 -7.71 4.65
N CYS A 165 -1.78 -8.44 5.50
CA CYS A 165 -0.38 -8.77 5.30
C CYS A 165 -0.25 -10.24 4.92
N ASN A 166 0.69 -10.56 4.04
CA ASN A 166 1.09 -11.94 3.78
C ASN A 166 2.60 -11.99 3.56
N VAL A 167 3.19 -13.15 3.84
CA VAL A 167 4.58 -13.41 3.50
C VAL A 167 4.66 -14.66 2.65
N TYR A 168 5.37 -14.58 1.52
CA TYR A 168 5.56 -15.69 0.60
C TYR A 168 7.02 -16.00 0.39
N ARG A 169 7.33 -17.29 0.15
CA ARG A 169 8.66 -17.76 -0.24
C ARG A 169 8.62 -18.22 -1.69
N SER A 170 9.64 -17.85 -2.46
CA SER A 170 9.78 -18.32 -3.84
C SER A 170 10.06 -19.83 -3.91
N PRO A 171 9.72 -20.50 -5.03
CA PRO A 171 9.97 -21.94 -5.19
C PRO A 171 11.46 -22.32 -5.12
N ASP A 172 12.34 -21.44 -5.58
CA ASP A 172 13.81 -21.61 -5.50
C ASP A 172 14.37 -21.34 -4.10
N LYS A 173 13.50 -20.98 -3.14
CA LYS A 173 13.80 -20.69 -1.73
C LYS A 173 14.73 -19.51 -1.48
N ARG A 174 15.07 -18.73 -2.52
CA ARG A 174 16.00 -17.59 -2.45
C ARG A 174 15.34 -16.26 -2.14
N LYS A 175 14.02 -16.14 -2.34
CA LYS A 175 13.28 -14.89 -2.20
C LYS A 175 12.19 -15.01 -1.16
N TYR A 176 12.04 -13.94 -0.37
CA TYR A 176 10.87 -13.70 0.47
C TYR A 176 10.17 -12.42 0.03
N TYR A 177 8.85 -12.49 -0.03
CA TYR A 177 7.97 -11.40 -0.38
C TYR A 177 7.14 -11.01 0.83
N ILE A 178 7.35 -9.80 1.35
CA ILE A 178 6.60 -9.26 2.47
C ILE A 178 5.56 -8.30 1.90
N TYR A 179 4.31 -8.73 1.87
CA TYR A 179 3.20 -8.05 1.20
C TYR A 179 2.25 -7.40 2.19
N MET A 180 1.79 -6.18 1.90
CA MET A 180 0.78 -5.46 2.67
C MET A 180 -0.18 -4.70 1.76
N VAL A 181 -1.45 -4.64 2.16
CA VAL A 181 -2.45 -3.70 1.63
C VAL A 181 -2.76 -2.66 2.70
N ASN A 182 -2.55 -1.39 2.37
CA ASN A 182 -2.58 -0.28 3.31
C ASN A 182 -3.46 0.86 2.80
N GLY A 183 -3.60 1.90 3.63
CA GLY A 183 -4.29 3.13 3.28
C GLY A 183 -5.81 3.10 3.44
N GLU A 184 -6.42 4.23 3.11
CA GLU A 184 -7.86 4.47 3.27
C GLU A 184 -8.46 5.12 2.02
N GLY A 185 -9.73 4.82 1.73
CA GLY A 185 -10.45 5.41 0.60
C GLY A 185 -9.71 5.27 -0.74
N SER A 186 -9.57 6.37 -1.46
CA SER A 186 -8.79 6.48 -2.70
C SER A 186 -7.27 6.48 -2.49
N GLY A 187 -6.80 6.65 -1.25
CA GLY A 187 -5.39 6.59 -0.86
C GLY A 187 -4.85 5.18 -0.64
N ARG A 188 -5.66 4.15 -0.90
CA ARG A 188 -5.25 2.74 -0.76
C ARG A 188 -4.11 2.38 -1.72
N TYR A 189 -3.23 1.53 -1.24
CA TYR A 189 -2.11 1.02 -2.00
C TYR A 189 -1.74 -0.38 -1.51
N GLU A 190 -0.98 -1.09 -2.31
CA GLU A 190 -0.28 -2.30 -1.91
C GLU A 190 1.23 -2.07 -1.99
N VAL A 191 1.97 -2.76 -1.13
CA VAL A 191 3.44 -2.77 -1.15
C VAL A 191 3.93 -4.20 -0.96
N THR A 192 4.95 -4.57 -1.72
CA THR A 192 5.76 -5.76 -1.48
C THR A 192 7.21 -5.38 -1.28
N TRP A 193 7.83 -5.75 -0.16
CA TRP A 193 9.28 -5.74 -0.03
C TRP A 193 9.84 -7.10 -0.43
N VAL A 194 10.85 -7.07 -1.31
CA VAL A 194 11.52 -8.26 -1.82
C VAL A 194 12.85 -8.39 -1.12
N ILE A 195 13.04 -9.52 -0.42
CA ILE A 195 14.32 -9.96 0.10
C ILE A 195 14.80 -11.08 -0.80
N GLN A 196 16.03 -10.98 -1.29
CA GLN A 196 16.67 -12.00 -2.12
C GLN A 196 18.04 -12.34 -1.53
N ASP A 197 18.33 -13.63 -1.40
CA ASP A 197 19.59 -14.13 -0.86
C ASP A 197 19.93 -13.48 0.50
N LYS A 198 18.91 -13.40 1.36
CA LYS A 198 19.01 -12.82 2.71
C LYS A 198 19.47 -11.35 2.70
N LYS A 199 19.16 -10.60 1.62
CA LYS A 199 19.40 -9.17 1.51
C LYS A 199 18.15 -8.48 0.98
N TYR A 200 17.86 -7.28 1.51
CA TYR A 200 16.81 -6.45 0.93
C TYR A 200 17.21 -6.05 -0.50
N LEU A 201 16.34 -6.34 -1.47
CA LEU A 201 16.56 -6.03 -2.87
C LEU A 201 15.85 -4.74 -3.25
N ARG A 202 14.52 -4.71 -3.10
CA ARG A 202 13.68 -3.61 -3.54
C ARG A 202 12.29 -3.67 -2.92
N ARG A 203 11.52 -2.61 -3.17
CA ARG A 203 10.07 -2.61 -3.00
C ARG A 203 9.36 -2.60 -4.34
N VAL A 204 8.09 -2.95 -4.30
CA VAL A 204 7.12 -2.78 -5.38
C VAL A 204 5.86 -2.16 -4.79
N VAL A 205 5.36 -1.08 -5.38
CA VAL A 205 4.23 -0.30 -4.87
C VAL A 205 3.22 -0.03 -5.98
N ASP A 206 1.98 -0.41 -5.74
CA ASP A 206 0.87 -0.27 -6.67
C ASP A 206 -0.34 0.40 -5.97
N TRP A 207 -1.10 1.18 -6.73
CA TRP A 207 -2.27 1.93 -6.26
C TRP A 207 -3.24 2.17 -7.43
N ASN A 208 -4.46 2.59 -7.14
CA ASN A 208 -5.55 2.77 -8.12
C ASN A 208 -5.92 1.47 -8.87
N PHE A 209 -6.09 0.38 -8.11
CA PHE A 209 -6.59 -0.92 -8.59
C PHE A 209 -8.02 -1.18 -8.09
#